data_AF-A0A920QFH9-F1
#
_entry.id   AF-A0A920QFH9-F1
#
_cell.length_a   1.000
_cell.length_b   1.000
_cell.length_c   1.000
_cell.angle_alpha   90.00
_cell.angle_beta   90.00
_cell.angle_gamma   90.00
#
_symmetry.space_group_name_H-M   'P 1'
#
loop_
_entity.id
_entity.type
_entity.pdbx_description
1 polymer ?
#
loop_
_entity_poly.entity_id
_entity_poly.type
_entity_poly.pdbx_seq_one_letter_code
_entity_poly.pdbx_strand_id
1 'polypeptide(L)'
;MLQDGVLKCFRKVGVKLPLVTHPLQALVTQSYKPWFHHVVVSGTLHIYLSQTDRGELVCGNGIDTYPHYGMRSTLGFLESYAAHVFELFPSVHNVAVQRNGQDYVT
;
A
#
# COMPACT_ATOMS: atom_id res chain seq x y z
N MET A 1 7.30 2.37 19.02
CA MET A 1 8.75 2.22 19.32
C MET A 1 9.63 2.22 18.06
N LEU A 2 9.07 2.24 16.85
CA LEU A 2 9.83 2.54 15.62
C LEU A 2 9.41 3.95 15.15
N GLN A 3 10.04 4.98 15.73
CA GLN A 3 10.04 6.31 15.10
C GLN A 3 11.07 6.23 13.97
N ASP A 4 10.70 6.66 12.76
CA ASP A 4 11.56 6.69 11.57
C ASP A 4 13.04 6.89 11.92
N GLY A 5 13.82 5.83 11.70
CA GLY A 5 15.24 5.81 12.04
C GLY A 5 15.98 7.00 11.42
N VAL A 6 15.56 7.41 10.23
CA VAL A 6 16.13 8.54 9.49
C VAL A 6 15.90 9.87 10.21
N LEU A 7 14.65 10.26 10.53
CA LEU A 7 14.39 11.50 11.28
C LEU A 7 15.09 11.51 12.64
N LYS A 8 15.16 10.35 13.31
CA LYS A 8 15.83 10.23 14.60
C LYS A 8 17.34 10.46 14.48
N CYS A 9 17.97 9.95 13.43
CA CYS A 9 19.40 10.18 13.15
C CYS A 9 19.69 11.67 12.92
N PHE A 10 18.91 12.35 12.07
CA PHE A 10 19.13 13.78 11.81
C PHE A 10 18.88 14.66 13.03
N ARG A 11 17.87 14.33 13.86
CA ARG A 11 17.68 15.00 15.16
C ARG A 11 18.88 14.84 16.09
N LYS A 12 19.53 13.68 16.10
CA LYS A 12 20.75 13.45 16.90
C LYS A 12 21.94 14.29 16.43
N VAL A 13 22.01 14.59 15.14
CA VAL A 13 23.09 15.40 14.52
C VAL A 13 22.72 16.90 14.49
N GLY A 14 21.58 17.31 15.06
CA GLY A 14 21.16 18.71 15.14
C GLY A 14 20.62 19.30 13.83
N VAL A 15 20.35 18.46 12.83
CA VAL A 15 19.81 18.88 11.53
C VAL A 15 18.29 18.76 11.55
N LYS A 16 17.58 19.88 11.32
CA LYS A 16 16.13 19.89 11.14
C LYS A 16 15.78 19.66 9.68
N LEU A 17 15.00 18.62 9.39
CA LEU A 17 14.47 18.32 8.07
C LEU A 17 12.95 18.50 8.06
N PRO A 18 12.37 19.12 7.01
CA PRO A 18 10.92 19.27 6.86
C PRO A 18 10.27 18.00 6.29
N LEU A 19 10.56 16.85 6.92
CA LEU A 19 10.03 15.55 6.50
C LEU A 19 8.89 15.11 7.43
N VAL A 20 7.86 14.49 6.86
CA VAL A 20 6.70 14.02 7.60
C VAL A 20 6.43 12.58 7.21
N THR A 21 6.45 11.71 8.21
CA THR A 21 6.14 10.30 8.04
C THR A 21 4.65 10.09 7.90
N HIS A 22 4.26 9.43 6.82
CA HIS A 22 2.92 8.94 6.65
C HIS A 22 2.89 7.43 6.48
N PRO A 23 1.83 6.77 6.95
CA PRO A 23 1.60 5.36 6.67
C PRO A 23 1.26 5.13 5.19
N LEU A 24 1.71 4.00 4.67
CA LEU A 24 1.36 3.48 3.36
C LEU A 24 0.87 2.04 3.52
N GLN A 25 -0.34 1.76 3.04
CA GLN A 25 -0.93 0.43 3.15
C GLN A 25 -0.86 -0.33 1.82
N ALA A 26 -0.56 -1.62 1.91
CA ALA A 26 -0.48 -2.52 0.78
C ALA A 26 -1.03 -3.89 1.14
N LEU A 27 -1.46 -4.64 0.13
CA LEU A 27 -1.93 -6.01 0.28
C LEU A 27 -1.47 -6.87 -0.88
N VAL A 28 -1.56 -8.17 -0.64
CA VAL A 28 -1.21 -9.21 -1.58
C VAL A 28 -2.34 -10.24 -1.64
N THR A 29 -2.73 -10.61 -2.84
CA THR A 29 -3.77 -11.61 -3.08
C THR A 29 -3.18 -13.02 -3.23
N GLN A 30 -4.05 -14.02 -3.36
CA GLN A 30 -3.63 -15.36 -3.76
C GLN A 30 -2.95 -15.36 -5.14
N SER A 31 -2.05 -16.31 -5.35
CA SER A 31 -1.37 -16.49 -6.63
C SER A 31 -2.31 -17.02 -7.72
N TYR A 32 -2.20 -16.43 -8.90
CA TYR A 32 -2.86 -16.86 -10.12
C TYR A 32 -1.87 -17.13 -11.23
N LYS A 33 -2.34 -17.82 -12.28
CA LYS A 33 -1.60 -17.89 -13.53
C LYS A 33 -1.27 -16.46 -14.01
N PRO A 34 -0.05 -16.19 -14.49
CA PRO A 34 0.28 -14.88 -15.05
C PRO A 34 -0.67 -14.51 -16.20
N TRP A 35 -1.35 -13.39 -16.06
CA TRP A 35 -2.24 -12.81 -17.09
C TRP A 35 -2.12 -11.29 -17.18
N PHE A 36 -1.56 -10.66 -16.14
CA PHE A 36 -1.47 -9.21 -16.02
C PHE A 36 -0.01 -8.77 -16.09
N HIS A 37 0.41 -8.34 -17.30
CA HIS A 37 1.81 -8.03 -17.60
C HIS A 37 2.19 -6.54 -17.46
N HIS A 38 1.22 -5.69 -17.11
CA HIS A 38 1.40 -4.26 -17.01
C HIS A 38 1.19 -3.79 -15.58
N VAL A 39 1.84 -2.68 -15.22
CA VAL A 39 1.55 -1.96 -13.99
C VAL A 39 0.47 -0.93 -14.31
N VAL A 40 -0.66 -1.03 -13.63
CA VAL A 40 -1.76 -0.07 -13.78
C VAL A 40 -1.77 0.83 -12.57
N VAL A 41 -1.79 2.14 -12.80
CA VAL A 41 -1.86 3.16 -11.75
C VAL A 41 -2.99 4.11 -12.11
N SER A 42 -3.94 4.27 -11.19
CA SER A 42 -5.04 5.22 -11.35
C SER A 42 -4.88 6.37 -10.36
N GLY A 43 -4.66 7.58 -10.87
CA GLY A 43 -4.61 8.78 -10.05
C GLY A 43 -5.96 9.18 -9.46
N THR A 44 -7.06 8.86 -10.16
CA THR A 44 -8.43 9.20 -9.73
C THR A 44 -8.93 8.26 -8.63
N LEU A 45 -8.61 6.97 -8.73
CA LEU A 45 -9.02 5.96 -7.75
C LEU A 45 -7.94 5.72 -6.68
N HIS A 46 -6.80 6.39 -6.78
CA HIS A 46 -5.66 6.27 -5.85
C HIS A 46 -5.13 4.84 -5.65
N ILE A 47 -5.25 3.96 -6.64
CA ILE A 47 -4.77 2.57 -6.56
C ILE A 47 -3.71 2.26 -7.62
N TYR A 48 -2.79 1.36 -7.27
CA TYR A 48 -1.88 0.73 -8.21
C TYR A 48 -1.98 -0.79 -8.12
N LEU A 49 -1.97 -1.47 -9.25
CA LEU A 49 -2.06 -2.92 -9.33
C LEU A 49 -0.93 -3.45 -10.20
N SER A 50 -0.30 -4.53 -9.75
CA SER A 50 0.70 -5.27 -10.54
C SER A 50 0.66 -6.75 -10.14
N GLN A 51 1.02 -7.64 -11.08
CA GLN A 51 1.19 -9.06 -10.78
C GLN A 51 2.67 -9.36 -10.60
N THR A 52 3.00 -10.07 -9.53
CA THR A 52 4.36 -10.53 -9.27
C THR A 52 4.70 -11.74 -10.14
N ASP A 53 5.99 -12.07 -10.26
CA ASP A 53 6.44 -13.28 -10.96
C ASP A 53 5.91 -14.57 -10.32
N ARG A 54 5.55 -14.52 -9.03
CA ARG A 54 4.89 -15.62 -8.30
C ARG A 54 3.40 -15.74 -8.61
N GLY A 55 2.85 -14.79 -9.36
CA GLY A 55 1.45 -14.74 -9.76
C GLY A 55 0.52 -14.03 -8.77
N GLU A 56 1.03 -13.50 -7.66
CA GLU A 56 0.24 -12.75 -6.67
C GLU A 56 -0.07 -11.35 -7.22
N LEU A 57 -1.28 -10.83 -6.99
CA LEU A 57 -1.56 -9.42 -7.25
C LEU A 57 -1.11 -8.60 -6.04
N VAL A 58 -0.21 -7.66 -6.29
CA VAL A 58 0.23 -6.66 -5.32
C VAL A 58 -0.51 -5.38 -5.62
N CYS A 59 -1.20 -4.87 -4.61
CA CYS A 59 -1.85 -3.57 -4.67
C CYS A 59 -1.50 -2.75 -3.44
N GLY A 60 -1.42 -1.44 -3.64
CA GLY A 60 -1.54 -0.47 -2.57
C GLY A 60 -2.46 0.67 -2.96
N ASN A 61 -2.84 1.43 -1.95
CA ASN A 61 -3.63 2.65 -2.10
C ASN A 61 -2.71 3.85 -1.84
N GLY A 62 -3.27 5.04 -1.93
CA GLY A 62 -2.66 6.28 -1.48
C GLY A 62 -2.26 6.27 0.00
N ILE A 63 -1.58 7.34 0.36
CA ILE A 63 -1.03 7.59 1.69
C ILE A 63 -2.16 8.01 2.64
N ASP A 64 -2.18 7.51 3.89
CA ASP A 64 -3.19 7.99 4.84
C ASP A 64 -2.92 9.45 5.22
N THR A 65 -4.00 10.22 5.32
CA THR A 65 -3.95 11.66 5.61
C THR A 65 -3.37 12.00 6.99
N TYR A 66 -3.49 11.09 7.96
CA TYR A 66 -3.00 11.32 9.31
C TYR A 66 -1.66 10.60 9.58
N PRO A 67 -0.62 11.35 9.97
CA PRO A 67 0.68 10.76 10.27
C PRO A 67 0.59 9.90 11.54
N HIS A 68 0.90 8.62 11.41
CA HIS A 68 0.94 7.72 12.55
C HIS A 68 1.97 6.60 12.34
N TYR A 69 2.48 6.07 13.46
CA TYR A 69 3.53 5.04 13.50
C TYR A 69 2.97 3.67 13.90
N GLY A 70 1.77 3.35 13.41
CA GLY A 70 1.18 2.02 13.53
C GLY A 70 1.60 1.13 12.36
N MET A 71 1.84 -0.16 12.61
CA MET A 71 2.16 -1.14 11.55
C MET A 71 0.94 -2.00 11.20
N ARG A 72 -0.27 -1.52 11.52
CA ARG A 72 -1.51 -2.26 11.34
C ARG A 72 -2.34 -1.61 10.24
N SER A 73 -2.69 -2.41 9.25
CA SER A 73 -3.64 -2.06 8.20
C SER A 73 -5.06 -1.88 8.74
N THR A 74 -5.85 -1.07 8.03
CA THR A 74 -7.23 -0.75 8.43
C THR A 74 -8.23 -1.51 7.55
N LEU A 75 -9.45 -1.72 8.07
CA LEU A 75 -10.53 -2.35 7.29
C LEU A 75 -11.03 -1.42 6.17
N GLY A 76 -11.13 -0.11 6.43
CA GLY A 76 -11.54 0.86 5.41
C GLY A 76 -10.63 0.86 4.19
N PHE A 77 -9.32 0.61 4.37
CA PHE A 77 -8.39 0.42 3.25
C PHE A 77 -8.76 -0.80 2.40
N LEU A 78 -9.08 -1.95 3.02
CA LEU A 78 -9.49 -3.16 2.31
C LEU A 78 -10.80 -2.97 1.54
N GLU A 79 -11.76 -2.26 2.13
CA GLU A 79 -13.05 -1.96 1.50
C GLU A 79 -12.89 -1.04 0.29
N SER A 80 -12.15 0.06 0.43
CA SER A 80 -11.84 0.97 -0.67
C SER A 80 -11.07 0.26 -1.78
N TYR A 81 -10.09 -0.58 -1.43
CA TYR A 81 -9.36 -1.40 -2.39
C TYR A 81 -10.31 -2.30 -3.19
N ALA A 82 -11.18 -3.05 -2.52
CA ALA A 82 -12.10 -3.97 -3.19
C ALA A 82 -13.04 -3.22 -4.14
N ALA A 83 -13.56 -2.07 -3.72
CA ALA A 83 -14.41 -1.22 -4.57
C ALA A 83 -13.67 -0.74 -5.84
N HIS A 84 -12.46 -0.17 -5.67
CA HIS A 84 -11.69 0.38 -6.81
C HIS A 84 -11.18 -0.71 -7.76
N VAL A 85 -10.81 -1.88 -7.24
CA VAL A 85 -10.38 -2.99 -8.07
C VAL A 85 -11.54 -3.60 -8.86
N PHE A 86 -12.74 -3.71 -8.27
CA PHE A 86 -13.90 -4.19 -9.03
C PHE A 86 -14.36 -3.20 -10.10
N GLU A 87 -14.15 -1.90 -9.88
CA GLU A 87 -14.40 -0.86 -10.88
C GLU A 87 -13.47 -0.99 -12.10
N LEU A 88 -12.17 -1.28 -11.87
CA LEU A 88 -11.20 -1.43 -12.96
C LEU A 88 -11.21 -2.82 -13.61
N PHE A 89 -11.33 -3.86 -12.79
CA PHE A 89 -11.17 -5.26 -13.19
C PHE A 89 -12.26 -6.12 -12.54
N PRO A 90 -13.48 -6.16 -13.10
CA PRO A 90 -14.55 -7.02 -12.59
C PRO A 90 -14.21 -8.52 -12.65
N SER A 91 -13.22 -8.91 -13.46
CA SER A 91 -12.73 -10.29 -13.54
C SER A 91 -12.10 -10.80 -12.25
N VAL A 92 -11.60 -9.92 -11.37
CA VAL A 92 -10.94 -10.31 -10.11
C VAL A 92 -11.90 -10.35 -8.90
N HIS A 93 -13.21 -10.46 -9.14
CA HIS A 93 -14.24 -10.51 -8.08
C HIS A 93 -14.09 -11.65 -7.06
N ASN A 94 -13.52 -12.78 -7.47
CA ASN A 94 -13.40 -13.98 -6.62
C ASN A 94 -11.97 -14.22 -6.12
N VAL A 95 -11.23 -13.13 -5.89
CA VAL A 95 -9.84 -13.17 -5.44
C VAL A 95 -9.75 -13.01 -3.92
N ALA A 96 -9.14 -13.99 -3.26
CA ALA A 96 -8.87 -13.90 -1.83
C ALA A 96 -7.64 -13.01 -1.53
N VAL A 97 -7.77 -12.13 -0.54
CA VAL A 97 -6.64 -11.38 0.05
C VAL A 97 -5.89 -12.32 1.00
N GLN A 98 -4.59 -12.50 0.77
CA GLN A 98 -3.73 -13.38 1.57
C GLN A 98 -3.14 -12.65 2.77
N ARG A 99 -2.65 -11.43 2.54
CA ARG A 99 -2.04 -10.61 3.57
C ARG A 99 -2.22 -9.14 3.25
N ASN A 100 -2.35 -8.34 4.29
CA ASN A 100 -2.29 -6.89 4.24
C ASN A 100 -1.25 -6.39 5.25
N GLY A 101 -0.67 -5.24 4.97
CA GLY A 101 0.39 -4.66 5.77
C GLY A 101 0.42 -3.15 5.60
N GLN A 102 1.10 -2.52 6.55
CA GLN A 102 1.32 -1.09 6.53
C GLN A 102 2.81 -0.84 6.75
N ASP A 103 3.35 0.06 5.95
CA ASP A 103 4.72 0.56 6.05
C ASP A 103 4.70 2.09 6.16
N TYR A 104 5.88 2.71 6.23
CA TYR A 104 5.99 4.17 6.29
C TYR A 104 6.67 4.74 5.06
N VAL A 105 6.21 5.92 4.64
CA VAL A 105 6.84 6.76 3.65
C VAL A 105 7.09 8.13 4.29
N THR A 106 8.31 8.65 4.14
CA THR A 106 8.83 9.84 4.83
C THR A 106 9.18 10.96 3.87
#